data_AF-A0AAJ7JG42-F1
#
_entry.id   AF-A0AAJ7JG42-F1
#
_cell.length_a   1.000
_cell.length_b   1.000
_cell.length_c   1.000
_cell.angle_alpha   90.00
_cell.angle_beta   90.00
_cell.angle_gamma   90.00
#
_symmetry.space_group_name_H-M   'P 1'
#
loop_
_entity.id
_entity.type
_entity.pdbx_description
1 polymer ?
#
loop_
_entity_poly.entity_id
_entity_poly.type
_entity_poly.pdbx_seq_one_letter_code
_entity_poly.pdbx_strand_id
1 'polypeptide(L)'
;FSQLLQPQLWIKSRRAPEPKGFVEHSSRIDILSQKPLFILWKNGEVISVFMDPSETVSSANFKRGLASLLQYRVFDSDVWERDASGFCNVTYHSLGPKTIKKEKIHCEKNGLPPVKRHPNPLFGVKVAGSHVSTYELTQELVPKIVVEEERHKMTLTARP
;
A
#
# COMPACT_ATOMS: atom_id res chain seq x y z
N PHE A 1 15.72 -11.67 -9.38
CA PHE A 1 14.89 -12.28 -8.32
C PHE A 1 14.89 -11.34 -7.12
N SER A 2 13.73 -10.88 -6.67
CA SER A 2 13.58 -10.06 -5.47
C SER A 2 13.28 -10.95 -4.26
N GLN A 3 14.03 -10.81 -3.18
CA GLN A 3 13.84 -11.61 -1.96
C GLN A 3 13.63 -10.68 -0.76
N LEU A 4 12.62 -10.97 0.06
CA LEU A 4 12.44 -10.31 1.35
C LEU A 4 13.32 -11.04 2.36
N LEU A 5 14.46 -10.44 2.71
CA LEU A 5 15.40 -10.99 3.68
C LEU A 5 15.24 -10.27 5.02
N GLN A 6 14.93 -11.03 6.08
CA GLN A 6 14.97 -10.60 7.48
C GLN A 6 14.30 -9.23 7.73
N PRO A 7 13.00 -9.09 7.42
CA PRO A 7 12.31 -7.84 7.69
C PRO A 7 12.27 -7.58 9.20
N GLN A 8 12.57 -6.35 9.60
CA GLN A 8 12.64 -5.92 11.00
C GLN A 8 11.66 -4.79 11.27
N LEU A 9 11.08 -4.77 12.46
CA LEU A 9 10.23 -3.68 12.91
C LEU A 9 11.05 -2.66 13.71
N TRP A 10 11.07 -1.43 13.20
CA TRP A 10 11.71 -0.30 13.85
C TRP A 10 10.67 0.69 14.34
N ILE A 11 10.69 1.02 15.63
CA ILE A 11 9.70 1.90 16.25
C ILE A 11 10.37 3.20 16.69
N LYS A 12 9.73 4.33 16.39
CA LYS A 12 10.09 5.64 16.91
C LYS A 12 8.92 6.19 17.73
N SER A 13 9.08 6.25 19.05
CA SER A 13 8.07 6.84 19.94
C SER A 13 8.50 8.23 20.40
N ARG A 14 7.56 9.18 20.42
CA ARG A 14 7.78 10.51 21.02
C ARG A 14 7.91 10.46 22.55
N ARG A 15 7.52 9.35 23.17
CA ARG A 15 7.52 9.15 24.63
C ARG A 15 8.54 8.10 25.09
N ALA A 16 9.41 7.62 24.21
CA ALA A 16 10.43 6.64 24.60
C ALA A 16 11.48 7.32 25.51
N PRO A 17 11.82 6.72 26.67
CA PRO A 17 13.08 7.06 27.33
C PRO A 17 14.24 6.76 26.37
N GLU A 18 15.36 7.47 26.49
CA GLU A 18 16.50 7.39 25.56
C GLU A 18 16.87 5.95 25.16
N PRO A 19 17.29 5.68 23.91
CA PRO A 19 17.81 6.63 22.91
C PRO A 19 16.78 7.29 22.01
N LYS A 20 17.07 8.54 21.60
CA LYS A 20 16.31 9.27 20.58
C LYS A 20 16.57 8.63 19.21
N GLY A 21 15.63 7.82 18.71
CA GLY A 21 15.82 7.17 17.41
C GLY A 21 14.76 6.12 17.10
N PHE A 22 14.99 5.40 16.01
CA PHE A 22 14.31 4.14 15.76
C PHE A 22 14.96 3.06 16.62
N VAL A 23 14.15 2.29 17.36
CA VAL A 23 14.60 1.15 18.15
C VAL A 23 13.99 -0.11 17.56
N GLU A 24 14.81 -1.15 17.42
CA GLU A 24 14.36 -2.46 16.98
C GLU A 24 13.38 -3.05 17.99
N HIS A 25 12.29 -3.62 17.48
CA HIS A 25 11.26 -4.22 18.30
C HIS A 25 10.93 -5.62 17.76
N SER A 26 10.89 -6.61 18.66
CA SER A 26 10.53 -7.97 18.28
C SER A 26 9.10 -8.01 17.73
N SER A 27 8.90 -8.69 16.61
CA SER A 27 7.60 -8.69 15.96
C SER A 27 7.35 -9.97 15.18
N ARG A 28 6.10 -10.19 14.78
CA ARG A 28 5.79 -11.31 13.88
C ARG A 28 6.28 -11.07 12.45
N ILE A 29 6.77 -9.86 12.13
CA ILE A 29 7.33 -9.54 10.82
C ILE A 29 8.56 -10.40 10.54
N ASP A 30 9.35 -10.67 11.57
CA ASP A 30 10.62 -11.40 11.51
C ASP A 30 10.45 -12.83 10.94
N ILE A 31 9.23 -13.38 11.04
CA ILE A 31 8.86 -14.73 10.58
C ILE A 31 8.27 -14.71 9.15
N LEU A 32 7.90 -13.54 8.61
CA LEU A 32 7.20 -13.41 7.32
C LEU A 32 8.01 -13.92 6.13
N SER A 33 9.34 -13.82 6.19
CA SER A 33 10.26 -14.27 5.14
C SER A 33 10.41 -15.80 5.03
N GLN A 34 9.81 -16.57 5.94
CA GLN A 34 9.93 -18.04 5.93
C GLN A 34 9.19 -18.71 4.77
N LYS A 35 8.11 -18.09 4.28
CA LYS A 35 7.27 -18.66 3.22
C LYS A 35 7.28 -17.78 1.97
N PRO A 36 7.56 -18.32 0.78
CA PRO A 36 7.61 -17.52 -0.43
C PRO A 36 6.21 -17.07 -0.85
N LEU A 37 6.20 -15.96 -1.59
CA LEU A 37 5.05 -15.49 -2.35
C LEU A 37 5.36 -15.66 -3.84
N PHE A 38 4.39 -16.14 -4.62
CA PHE A 38 4.49 -16.16 -6.07
C PHE A 38 3.48 -15.20 -6.70
N ILE A 39 3.91 -14.47 -7.72
CA ILE A 39 3.10 -13.46 -8.41
C ILE A 39 3.10 -13.79 -9.89
N LEU A 40 1.91 -13.97 -10.46
CA LEU A 40 1.74 -13.98 -11.91
C LEU A 40 1.70 -12.52 -12.36
N TRP A 41 2.83 -12.05 -12.88
CA TRP A 41 3.02 -10.67 -13.30
C TRP A 41 3.19 -10.59 -14.81
N LYS A 42 2.43 -9.70 -15.46
CA LYS A 42 2.45 -9.54 -16.92
C LYS A 42 2.33 -8.07 -17.27
N ASN A 43 3.31 -7.53 -17.99
CA ASN A 43 3.29 -6.15 -18.52
C ASN A 43 2.95 -5.08 -17.47
N GLY A 44 3.50 -5.19 -16.26
CA GLY A 44 3.22 -4.23 -15.18
C GLY A 44 1.96 -4.54 -14.37
N GLU A 45 1.17 -5.55 -14.73
CA GLU A 45 -0.05 -5.93 -14.02
C GLU A 45 0.14 -7.18 -13.16
N VAL A 46 -0.39 -7.16 -11.95
CA VAL A 46 -0.44 -8.33 -11.05
C VAL A 46 -1.73 -9.10 -11.30
N ILE A 47 -1.65 -10.19 -12.05
CA ILE A 47 -2.81 -11.01 -12.43
C ILE A 47 -3.26 -11.88 -11.24
N SER A 48 -2.32 -12.52 -10.55
CA SER A 48 -2.64 -13.37 -9.40
C SER A 48 -1.48 -13.47 -8.41
N VAL A 49 -1.84 -13.74 -7.16
CA VAL A 49 -0.93 -13.82 -6.01
C VAL A 49 -1.17 -15.15 -5.31
N PHE A 50 -0.16 -16.02 -5.28
CA PHE A 50 -0.23 -17.35 -4.68
C PHE A 50 0.60 -17.39 -3.40
N MET A 51 -0.04 -17.82 -2.31
CA MET A 51 0.54 -17.89 -0.96
C MET A 51 0.19 -19.23 -0.32
N ASP A 52 0.99 -19.63 0.67
CA ASP A 52 0.70 -20.79 1.49
C ASP A 52 -0.59 -20.56 2.32
N PRO A 53 -1.57 -21.47 2.27
CA PRO A 53 -2.86 -21.30 2.93
C PRO A 53 -2.79 -21.30 4.47
N SER A 54 -1.69 -21.81 5.05
CA SER A 54 -1.47 -21.80 6.50
C SER A 54 -0.91 -20.47 7.01
N GLU A 55 -0.64 -19.49 6.13
CA GLU A 55 -0.28 -18.15 6.57
C GLU A 55 -1.40 -17.45 7.32
N THR A 56 -1.02 -16.71 8.35
CA THR A 56 -1.96 -15.83 9.05
C THR A 56 -2.46 -14.73 8.11
N VAL A 57 -3.69 -14.26 8.33
CA VAL A 57 -4.29 -13.17 7.54
C VAL A 57 -3.40 -11.92 7.51
N SER A 58 -2.77 -11.57 8.63
CA SER A 58 -1.85 -10.44 8.72
C SER A 58 -0.60 -10.62 7.85
N SER A 59 -0.02 -11.83 7.83
CA SER A 59 1.11 -12.17 6.95
C SER A 59 0.73 -12.04 5.48
N ALA A 60 -0.38 -12.65 5.11
CA ALA A 60 -0.88 -12.62 3.74
C ALA A 60 -1.19 -11.19 3.28
N ASN A 61 -1.79 -10.35 4.14
CA ASN A 61 -2.08 -8.96 3.80
C ASN A 61 -0.82 -8.12 3.64
N PHE A 62 0.21 -8.34 4.46
CA PHE A 62 1.50 -7.66 4.29
C PHE A 62 2.15 -8.02 2.94
N LYS A 63 2.17 -9.31 2.59
CA LYS A 63 2.69 -9.81 1.31
C LYS A 63 1.90 -9.27 0.11
N ARG A 64 0.57 -9.19 0.22
CA ARG A 64 -0.28 -8.54 -0.80
C ARG A 64 0.06 -7.06 -0.96
N GLY A 65 0.34 -6.34 0.12
CA GLY A 65 0.81 -4.96 0.07
C GLY A 65 2.10 -4.82 -0.74
N LEU A 66 3.11 -5.65 -0.44
CA LEU A 66 4.36 -5.68 -1.21
C LEU A 66 4.14 -6.07 -2.68
N ALA A 67 3.29 -7.06 -2.95
CA ALA A 67 2.95 -7.46 -4.32
C ALA A 67 2.30 -6.31 -5.11
N SER A 68 1.46 -5.51 -4.45
CA SER A 68 0.75 -4.39 -5.07
C SER A 68 1.68 -3.29 -5.57
N LEU A 69 2.89 -3.16 -4.99
CA LEU A 69 3.91 -2.24 -5.47
C LEU A 69 4.41 -2.61 -6.87
N LEU A 70 4.30 -3.88 -7.28
CA LEU A 70 4.72 -4.33 -8.61
C LEU A 70 3.65 -4.05 -9.69
N GLN A 71 2.51 -3.48 -9.31
CA GLN A 71 1.46 -3.07 -10.23
C GLN A 71 1.60 -1.61 -10.67
N TYR A 72 2.18 -1.40 -11.85
CA TYR A 72 2.46 -0.08 -12.42
C TYR A 72 2.25 -0.05 -13.94
N ARG A 73 2.04 1.15 -14.48
CA ARG A 73 1.97 1.41 -15.92
C ARG A 73 2.99 2.48 -16.27
N VAL A 74 3.61 2.35 -17.44
CA VAL A 74 4.63 3.29 -17.91
C VAL A 74 4.01 4.53 -18.53
N PHE A 75 2.85 4.37 -19.15
CA PHE A 75 2.16 5.42 -19.88
C PHE A 75 1.01 6.01 -19.07
N ASP A 76 0.77 7.30 -19.34
CA ASP A 76 -0.33 8.05 -18.75
C ASP A 76 -1.65 7.36 -19.06
N SER A 77 -2.42 7.10 -18.02
CA SER A 77 -3.70 6.40 -18.15
C SER A 77 -4.55 6.55 -16.89
N ASP A 78 -5.86 6.59 -17.11
CA ASP A 78 -6.87 6.46 -16.07
C ASP A 78 -7.49 5.07 -16.17
N VAL A 79 -7.39 4.30 -15.09
CA VAL A 79 -7.80 2.89 -15.08
C VAL A 79 -8.35 2.48 -13.74
N TRP A 80 -9.22 1.47 -13.77
CA TRP A 80 -9.62 0.78 -12.57
C TRP A 80 -8.68 -0.38 -12.28
N GLU A 81 -8.18 -0.44 -11.05
CA GLU A 81 -7.21 -1.45 -10.63
C GLU A 81 -7.61 -2.10 -9.32
N ARG A 82 -7.34 -3.40 -9.22
CA ARG A 82 -7.49 -4.17 -7.98
C ARG A 82 -6.13 -4.41 -7.36
N ASP A 83 -5.97 -4.05 -6.09
CA ASP A 83 -4.74 -4.29 -5.33
C ASP A 83 -5.06 -4.49 -3.82
N ALA A 84 -4.04 -4.41 -2.95
CA ALA A 84 -4.23 -4.54 -1.50
C ALA A 84 -5.16 -3.48 -0.88
N SER A 85 -5.35 -2.34 -1.53
CA SER A 85 -6.24 -1.27 -1.08
C SER A 85 -7.71 -1.50 -1.48
N GLY A 86 -7.97 -2.41 -2.41
CA GLY A 86 -9.30 -2.73 -2.91
C GLY A 86 -9.41 -2.56 -4.42
N PHE A 87 -10.60 -2.20 -4.91
CA PHE A 87 -10.82 -1.79 -6.29
C PHE A 87 -10.86 -0.27 -6.38
N CYS A 88 -9.85 0.34 -6.97
CA CYS A 88 -9.63 1.78 -6.95
C CYS A 88 -9.64 2.37 -8.36
N ASN A 89 -10.02 3.64 -8.46
CA ASN A 89 -9.72 4.44 -9.64
C ASN A 89 -8.28 4.96 -9.51
N VAL A 90 -7.47 4.69 -10.53
CA VAL A 90 -6.04 4.93 -10.53
C VAL A 90 -5.66 5.77 -11.73
N THR A 91 -4.91 6.82 -11.47
CA THR A 91 -4.34 7.69 -12.51
C THR A 91 -2.83 7.57 -12.51
N TYR A 92 -2.26 7.34 -13.68
CA TYR A 92 -0.83 7.34 -13.94
C TYR A 92 -0.43 8.62 -14.68
N HIS A 93 0.65 9.25 -14.22
CA HIS A 93 1.26 10.41 -14.84
C HIS A 93 2.77 10.24 -14.96
N SER A 94 3.31 10.43 -16.16
CA SER A 94 4.73 10.53 -16.41
C SER A 94 5.22 11.87 -15.89
N LEU A 95 6.13 11.84 -14.90
CA LEU A 95 6.83 13.02 -14.40
C LEU A 95 8.14 13.27 -15.17
N GLY A 96 8.53 12.33 -16.03
CA GLY A 96 9.74 12.36 -16.83
C GLY A 96 9.99 11.02 -17.51
N PRO A 97 11.09 10.87 -18.28
CA PRO A 97 11.32 9.69 -19.12
C PRO A 97 11.36 8.35 -18.37
N LYS A 98 11.66 8.38 -17.06
CA LYS A 98 11.80 7.20 -16.20
C LYS A 98 11.13 7.37 -14.85
N THR A 99 10.26 8.36 -14.71
CA THR A 99 9.61 8.66 -13.45
C THR A 99 8.11 8.72 -13.65
N ILE A 100 7.39 7.93 -12.86
CA ILE A 100 5.93 7.81 -12.96
C ILE A 100 5.33 8.07 -11.60
N LYS A 101 4.25 8.83 -11.58
CA LYS A 101 3.37 9.02 -10.44
C LYS A 101 2.12 8.17 -10.65
N LYS A 102 1.72 7.46 -9.60
CA LYS A 102 0.46 6.73 -9.48
C LYS A 102 -0.35 7.40 -8.38
N GLU A 103 -1.58 7.77 -8.66
CA GLU A 103 -2.53 8.26 -7.67
C GLU A 103 -3.73 7.31 -7.60
N LYS A 104 -4.17 6.96 -6.38
CA LYS A 104 -5.35 6.11 -6.18
C LYS A 104 -6.43 6.90 -5.44
N ILE A 105 -7.65 6.83 -5.96
CA ILE A 105 -8.84 7.43 -5.36
C ILE A 105 -10.02 6.45 -5.41
N HIS A 106 -11.05 6.71 -4.60
CA HIS A 106 -12.31 5.94 -4.61
C HIS A 106 -12.12 4.42 -4.50
N CYS A 107 -11.28 3.97 -3.56
CA CYS A 107 -11.04 2.55 -3.33
C CYS A 107 -12.22 1.86 -2.63
N GLU A 108 -12.82 0.88 -3.30
CA GLU A 108 -13.86 0.02 -2.76
C GLU A 108 -13.27 -1.25 -2.13
N LYS A 109 -13.57 -1.47 -0.85
CA LYS A 109 -13.15 -2.66 -0.11
C LYS A 109 -14.31 -3.63 0.01
N ASN A 110 -14.27 -4.68 -0.80
CA ASN A 110 -15.24 -5.77 -0.71
C ASN A 110 -15.04 -6.55 0.60
N GLY A 111 -16.12 -6.84 1.31
CA GLY A 111 -16.09 -7.70 2.50
C GLY A 111 -15.85 -7.00 3.85
N LEU A 112 -15.79 -5.66 3.89
CA LEU A 112 -15.86 -4.92 5.15
C LEU A 112 -17.32 -4.64 5.53
N PRO A 113 -17.64 -4.60 6.84
CA PRO A 113 -18.96 -4.16 7.30
C PRO A 113 -19.27 -2.74 6.80
N PRO A 114 -20.56 -2.41 6.59
CA PRO A 114 -20.95 -1.05 6.24
C PRO A 114 -20.40 -0.04 7.24
N VAL A 115 -19.92 1.09 6.72
CA VAL A 115 -19.40 2.18 7.57
C VAL A 115 -20.54 2.65 8.47
N LYS A 116 -20.38 2.49 9.78
CA LYS A 116 -21.31 3.06 10.76
C LYS A 116 -21.20 4.58 10.72
N ARG A 117 -22.28 5.24 10.34
CA ARG A 117 -22.37 6.72 10.29
C ARG A 117 -23.35 7.19 11.35
N HIS A 118 -23.07 8.36 11.91
CA HIS A 118 -24.01 9.01 12.81
C HIS A 118 -25.29 9.38 12.03
N PRO A 119 -26.50 9.12 12.55
CA PRO A 119 -27.75 9.44 11.84
C PRO A 119 -27.91 10.92 11.52
N ASN A 120 -27.49 11.79 12.44
CA ASN A 120 -27.40 13.23 12.20
C ASN A 120 -26.11 13.57 11.43
N PRO A 121 -26.19 14.14 10.21
CA PRO A 121 -25.02 14.51 9.41
C PRO A 121 -24.09 15.53 10.07
N LEU A 122 -24.61 16.40 10.95
CA LEU A 122 -23.78 17.39 11.68
C LEU A 122 -22.75 16.71 12.59
N PHE A 123 -23.11 15.57 13.18
CA PHE A 123 -22.20 14.77 14.01
C PHE A 123 -21.45 13.70 13.21
N GLY A 124 -21.51 13.78 11.87
CA GLY A 124 -20.76 12.90 10.98
C GLY A 124 -19.26 13.18 11.00
N VAL A 125 -18.47 12.17 10.62
CA VAL A 125 -17.02 12.30 10.39
C VAL A 125 -16.77 12.22 8.89
N LYS A 126 -16.03 13.20 8.35
CA LYS A 126 -15.49 13.15 7.00
C LYS A 126 -14.11 12.50 7.04
N VAL A 127 -13.87 11.54 6.16
CA VAL A 127 -12.56 10.89 5.98
C VAL A 127 -12.11 11.16 4.56
N ALA A 128 -10.97 11.84 4.41
CA ALA A 128 -10.33 12.07 3.13
C ALA A 128 -9.00 11.30 3.11
N GLY A 129 -8.86 10.39 2.15
CA GLY A 129 -7.65 9.61 1.91
C GLY A 129 -6.88 10.15 0.71
N SER A 130 -5.56 10.06 0.77
CA SER A 130 -4.64 10.35 -0.34
C SER A 130 -3.66 9.19 -0.44
N HIS A 131 -3.53 8.59 -1.62
CA HIS A 131 -2.62 7.49 -1.89
C HIS A 131 -1.82 7.84 -3.14
N VAL A 132 -0.52 8.09 -2.97
CA VAL A 132 0.38 8.50 -4.05
C VAL A 132 1.60 7.60 -4.02
N SER A 133 1.96 7.06 -5.18
CA SER A 133 3.18 6.29 -5.35
C SER A 133 4.03 6.89 -6.47
N THR A 134 5.33 6.97 -6.26
CA THR A 134 6.30 7.42 -7.26
C THR A 134 7.23 6.27 -7.59
N TYR A 135 7.40 6.02 -8.88
CA TYR A 135 8.23 4.95 -9.44
C TYR A 135 9.40 5.58 -10.18
N GLU A 136 10.61 5.15 -9.85
CA GLU A 136 11.80 5.38 -10.67
C GLU A 136 12.14 4.10 -11.43
N LEU A 137 12.22 4.20 -12.75
CA LEU A 137 12.43 3.06 -13.63
C LEU A 137 13.88 2.91 -14.10
N THR A 138 14.27 1.67 -14.42
CA THR A 138 15.51 1.35 -15.13
C THR A 138 15.42 1.73 -16.62
N GLN A 139 16.45 1.41 -17.40
CA GLN A 139 16.42 1.60 -18.86
C GLN A 139 15.40 0.68 -19.55
N GLU A 140 15.18 -0.50 -18.97
CA GLU A 140 14.24 -1.53 -19.41
C GLU A 140 12.81 -1.29 -18.87
N LEU A 141 12.56 -0.10 -18.32
CA LEU A 141 11.28 0.33 -17.77
C LEU A 141 10.78 -0.50 -16.58
N VAL A 142 11.67 -1.14 -15.84
CA VAL A 142 11.35 -1.91 -14.63
C VAL A 142 11.53 -1.03 -13.39
N PRO A 143 10.70 -1.14 -12.32
CA PRO A 143 10.85 -0.32 -11.13
C PRO A 143 12.16 -0.62 -10.43
N LYS A 144 12.98 0.42 -10.26
CA LYS A 144 14.20 0.40 -9.47
C LYS A 144 13.91 0.84 -8.03
N ILE A 145 13.14 1.91 -7.88
CA ILE A 145 12.74 2.48 -6.59
C ILE A 145 11.25 2.78 -6.64
N VAL A 146 10.56 2.41 -5.57
CA VAL A 146 9.13 2.73 -5.38
C VAL A 146 8.99 3.43 -4.05
N VAL A 147 8.40 4.62 -4.06
CA VAL A 147 8.07 5.39 -2.86
C VAL A 147 6.56 5.52 -2.81
N GLU A 148 5.91 4.93 -1.82
CA GLU A 148 4.47 5.05 -1.61
C GLU A 148 4.17 5.84 -0.34
N GLU A 149 3.24 6.79 -0.45
CA GLU A 149 2.74 7.59 0.65
C GLU A 149 1.21 7.52 0.73
N GLU A 150 0.71 7.13 1.90
CA GLU A 150 -0.71 7.06 2.22
C GLU A 150 -1.02 7.97 3.40
N ARG A 151 -2.03 8.84 3.25
CA ARG A 151 -2.48 9.78 4.28
C ARG A 151 -3.99 9.72 4.44
N HIS A 152 -4.45 9.66 5.69
CA HIS A 152 -5.87 9.74 6.04
C HIS A 152 -6.11 10.94 6.95
N LYS A 153 -6.99 11.85 6.52
CA LYS A 153 -7.45 12.99 7.30
C LYS A 153 -8.89 12.76 7.73
N MET A 154 -9.13 12.73 9.03
CA MET A 154 -10.47 12.63 9.61
C MET A 154 -10.85 13.98 10.21
N THR A 155 -12.02 14.51 9.84
CA THR A 155 -12.56 15.78 10.37
C THR A 155 -14.00 15.61 10.83
N LEU A 156 -14.37 16.28 11.92
CA LEU A 156 -15.76 16.34 12.37
C LEU A 156 -16.53 17.29 11.47
N THR A 157 -17.72 16.91 11.03
CA THR A 157 -18.53 17.73 10.12
C THR A 157 -18.95 19.04 10.79
N ALA A 158 -19.27 19.01 12.09
CA ALA A 158 -19.56 20.20 12.89
C ALA A 158 -18.36 21.13 13.13
N ARG A 159 -17.12 20.67 12.87
CA ARG A 159 -15.89 21.45 13.06
C ARG A 159 -14.91 21.16 11.91
N PRO A 160 -15.15 21.76 10.73
CA PRO A 160 -14.40 21.47 9.50
C PRO A 160 -12.91 21.81 9.59
#